data_AF-A0A267GU17-F1
#
_entry.id   AF-A0A267GU17-F1
#
_cell.length_a   1.000
_cell.length_b   1.000
_cell.length_c   1.000
_cell.angle_alpha   90.00
_cell.angle_beta   90.00
_cell.angle_gamma   90.00
#
_symmetry.space_group_name_H-M   'P 1'
#
loop_
_entity.id
_entity.type
_entity.pdbx_description
1 polymer ?
#
loop_
_entity_poly.entity_id
_entity_poly.type
_entity_poly.pdbx_seq_one_letter_code
_entity_poly.pdbx_strand_id
1 'polypeptide(L)'
;DADAPYQLVNLTMELARALKPGDIIENSYYMFWHPYLVESILSSLESDSSEDSPPVTVRVIHYGRRDLFEAISVLQENITLDSTNTANGHFRLYRFNLADCRPDEETVKLARDRIGETDHRMLSNNATYFALSCRLTDEAFDRCKRNIGRFRVVNPIG
;
A
#
# COMPACT_ATOMS: atom_id res chain seq x y z
N ASP A 1 9.08 -14.60 7.32
CA ASP A 1 8.10 -15.05 8.34
C ASP A 1 7.23 -16.12 7.73
N ALA A 2 7.34 -17.36 8.21
CA ALA A 2 6.59 -18.49 7.69
C ALA A 2 5.07 -18.39 7.93
N ASP A 3 4.63 -17.46 8.79
CA ASP A 3 3.21 -17.28 9.19
C ASP A 3 2.63 -15.91 8.78
N ALA A 4 3.32 -15.16 7.91
CA ALA A 4 2.75 -13.90 7.43
C ALA A 4 1.52 -14.19 6.54
N PRO A 5 0.37 -13.51 6.74
CA PRO A 5 -0.84 -13.72 5.93
C PRO A 5 -0.70 -13.16 4.50
N TYR A 6 0.52 -12.77 4.11
CA TYR A 6 0.85 -12.20 2.82
C TYR A 6 2.29 -12.48 2.40
N GLN A 7 2.51 -12.40 1.10
CA GLN A 7 3.82 -12.32 0.46
C GLN A 7 4.00 -10.94 -0.17
N LEU A 8 5.24 -10.47 -0.25
CA LEU A 8 5.57 -9.25 -0.99
C LEU A 8 6.21 -9.64 -2.32
N VAL A 9 5.70 -9.07 -3.40
CA VAL A 9 6.24 -9.24 -4.75
C VAL A 9 6.55 -7.88 -5.34
N ASN A 10 7.56 -7.78 -6.20
CA ASN A 10 7.82 -6.53 -6.92
C ASN A 10 6.60 -6.17 -7.77
N LEU A 11 6.19 -4.91 -7.73
CA LEU A 11 5.07 -4.42 -8.52
C LEU A 11 5.57 -4.10 -9.93
N THR A 12 5.29 -4.98 -10.89
CA THR A 12 5.56 -4.75 -12.32
C THR A 12 4.45 -3.91 -12.95
N MET A 13 4.65 -3.38 -14.16
CA MET A 13 3.57 -2.68 -14.88
C MET A 13 2.38 -3.59 -15.22
N GLU A 14 2.61 -4.87 -15.48
CA GLU A 14 1.54 -5.86 -15.63
C GLU A 14 0.69 -5.95 -14.36
N LEU A 15 1.34 -6.02 -13.19
CA LEU A 15 0.64 -6.06 -11.91
C LEU A 15 -0.02 -4.73 -11.57
N ALA A 16 0.59 -3.60 -11.91
CA ALA A 16 0.03 -2.27 -11.71
C ALA A 16 -1.30 -2.09 -12.45
N ARG A 17 -1.42 -2.62 -13.68
CA ARG A 17 -2.67 -2.62 -14.45
C ARG A 17 -3.74 -3.55 -13.90
N ALA A 18 -3.32 -4.61 -13.20
CA ALA A 18 -4.22 -5.56 -12.58
C ALA A 18 -4.63 -5.17 -11.14
N LEU A 19 -4.18 -4.01 -10.65
CA LEU A 19 -4.57 -3.51 -9.33
C LEU A 19 -6.08 -3.29 -9.25
N LYS A 20 -6.61 -3.53 -8.06
CA LYS A 20 -8.02 -3.32 -7.75
C LYS A 20 -8.19 -2.61 -6.40
N PRO A 21 -9.37 -2.00 -6.15
CA PRO A 21 -9.71 -1.50 -4.83
C PRO A 21 -9.47 -2.55 -3.74
N GLY A 22 -8.89 -2.13 -2.61
CA GLY A 22 -8.55 -2.99 -1.48
C GLY A 22 -7.16 -3.65 -1.56
N ASP A 23 -6.47 -3.59 -2.70
CA ASP A 23 -5.07 -4.01 -2.78
C ASP A 23 -4.17 -3.08 -1.94
N ILE A 24 -3.04 -3.60 -1.46
CA ILE A 24 -2.03 -2.83 -0.75
C ILE A 24 -0.74 -2.89 -1.52
N ILE A 25 -0.20 -1.71 -1.85
CA ILE A 25 1.14 -1.56 -2.42
C ILE A 25 2.03 -0.84 -1.42
N GLU A 26 3.34 -1.05 -1.46
CA GLU A 26 4.30 -0.26 -0.68
C GLU A 26 5.34 0.37 -1.58
N ASN A 27 5.73 1.60 -1.26
CA ASN A 27 6.83 2.29 -1.89
C ASN A 27 8.02 2.36 -0.93
N SER A 28 9.24 2.18 -1.42
CA SER A 28 10.45 2.48 -0.67
C SER A 28 10.74 3.98 -0.73
N TYR A 29 10.45 4.68 0.36
CA TYR A 29 10.67 6.12 0.54
C TYR A 29 11.63 6.37 1.71
N TYR A 30 12.68 7.17 1.51
CA TYR A 30 13.66 7.53 2.56
C TYR A 30 14.19 6.31 3.35
N MET A 31 14.52 5.21 2.64
CA MET A 31 15.00 3.94 3.20
C MET A 31 13.97 3.11 3.99
N PHE A 32 12.70 3.49 3.96
CA PHE A 32 11.59 2.76 4.60
C PHE A 32 10.52 2.35 3.60
N TRP A 33 9.93 1.19 3.82
CA TRP A 33 8.75 0.75 3.06
C TRP A 33 7.50 1.40 3.64
N HIS A 34 6.79 2.14 2.80
CA HIS A 34 5.58 2.87 3.14
C HIS A 34 4.38 2.28 2.38
N PRO A 35 3.42 1.64 3.06
CA PRO A 35 2.27 1.03 2.41
C PRO A 35 1.12 2.02 2.16
N TYR A 36 0.39 1.74 1.09
CA TYR A 36 -0.73 2.47 0.55
C TYR A 36 -1.85 1.49 0.22
N LEU A 37 -3.07 1.78 0.66
CA LEU A 37 -4.26 1.01 0.31
C LEU A 37 -4.89 1.61 -0.95
N VAL A 38 -5.07 0.81 -2.00
CA VAL A 38 -5.68 1.23 -3.26
C VAL A 38 -7.17 1.42 -3.05
N GLU A 39 -7.66 2.64 -3.26
CA GLU A 39 -9.07 2.96 -3.16
C GLU A 39 -9.78 2.79 -4.51
N SER A 40 -9.18 3.32 -5.59
CA SER A 40 -9.77 3.29 -6.93
C SER A 40 -8.72 3.47 -8.01
N ILE A 41 -8.97 2.92 -9.19
CA ILE A 41 -8.15 3.14 -10.39
C ILE A 41 -8.73 4.35 -11.14
N LEU A 42 -7.93 5.40 -11.36
CA LEU A 42 -8.40 6.68 -11.94
C LEU A 42 -8.15 6.78 -13.44
N SER A 43 -7.04 6.21 -13.90
CA SER A 43 -6.76 6.12 -15.32
C SER A 43 -5.89 4.91 -15.61
N SER A 44 -6.44 3.99 -16.38
CA SER A 44 -5.68 3.19 -17.33
C SER A 44 -5.80 3.93 -18.65
N LEU A 45 -4.92 4.89 -18.93
CA LEU A 45 -4.98 5.57 -20.23
C LEU A 45 -4.69 4.51 -21.30
N GLU A 46 -5.72 4.11 -22.04
CA GLU A 46 -5.55 3.66 -23.42
C GLU A 46 -5.09 4.89 -24.19
N SER A 47 -3.79 5.18 -24.08
CA SER A 47 -3.19 6.23 -24.86
C SER A 47 -2.86 5.62 -26.21
N ASP A 48 -3.39 6.20 -27.29
CA ASP A 48 -3.04 5.92 -28.69
C ASP A 48 -1.54 6.24 -29.02
N SER A 49 -0.70 6.33 -27.98
CA SER A 49 0.72 6.57 -28.06
C SER A 49 1.48 5.24 -27.98
N SER A 50 2.48 5.10 -28.85
CA SER A 50 3.41 3.98 -29.02
C SER A 50 4.29 3.64 -27.81
N GLU A 51 3.80 3.77 -26.59
CA GLU A 51 4.47 3.24 -25.40
C GLU A 51 3.96 1.83 -25.15
N ASP A 52 4.85 0.83 -25.16
CA ASP A 52 4.54 -0.56 -24.84
C ASP A 52 3.94 -0.73 -23.43
N SER A 53 3.96 0.32 -22.60
CA SER A 53 3.35 0.29 -21.29
C SER A 53 2.91 1.65 -20.73
N PRO A 54 1.65 2.08 -20.95
CA PRO A 54 1.14 3.35 -20.39
C PRO A 54 1.12 3.34 -18.85
N PRO A 55 1.33 4.50 -18.20
CA PRO A 55 1.21 4.67 -16.76
C PRO A 55 -0.20 4.40 -16.23
N VAL A 56 -0.28 4.00 -14.96
CA VAL A 56 -1.54 3.78 -14.23
C VAL A 56 -1.63 4.77 -13.08
N THR A 57 -2.68 5.58 -13.03
CA THR A 57 -2.94 6.44 -11.86
C THR A 57 -3.94 5.77 -10.94
N VAL A 58 -3.56 5.58 -9.68
CA VAL A 58 -4.42 5.03 -8.64
C VAL A 58 -4.62 6.05 -7.53
N ARG A 59 -5.82 6.07 -6.98
CA ARG A 59 -6.11 6.76 -5.74
C ARG A 59 -5.83 5.83 -4.58
N VAL A 60 -5.13 6.33 -3.58
CA VAL A 60 -4.71 5.56 -2.41
C VAL A 60 -5.08 6.26 -1.11
N ILE A 61 -5.20 5.47 -0.05
CA ILE A 61 -5.38 5.94 1.33
C ILE A 61 -4.22 5.40 2.17
N HIS A 62 -3.56 6.28 2.92
CA HIS A 62 -2.46 5.92 3.80
C HIS A 62 -2.26 6.94 4.91
N TYR A 63 -1.47 6.58 5.91
CA TYR A 63 -0.88 7.56 6.82
C TYR A 63 0.19 8.39 6.09
N GLY A 64 0.10 9.71 6.14
CA GLY A 64 1.06 10.61 5.48
C GLY A 64 1.03 12.01 6.08
N ARG A 65 1.74 12.95 5.45
CA ARG A 65 1.67 14.38 5.77
C ARG A 65 1.55 15.16 4.46
N ARG A 66 0.72 16.20 4.42
CA ARG A 66 0.66 17.09 3.25
C ARG A 66 1.83 18.07 3.19
N ASP A 67 2.36 18.42 4.35
CA ASP A 67 3.53 19.28 4.54
C ASP A 67 4.46 18.68 5.61
N LEU A 68 5.76 18.97 5.53
CA LEU A 68 6.76 18.55 6.52
C LEU A 68 6.39 18.95 7.95
N PHE A 69 5.71 20.09 8.12
CA PHE A 69 5.30 20.62 9.43
C PHE A 69 3.92 20.15 9.89
N GLU A 70 3.15 19.48 9.04
CA GLU A 70 1.85 18.94 9.42
C GLU A 70 1.97 17.65 10.23
N ALA A 71 0.95 17.41 11.07
CA ALA A 71 0.82 16.14 11.79
C ALA A 71 0.58 14.99 10.80
N ILE A 72 1.07 13.80 11.15
CA ILE A 72 0.77 12.60 10.36
C ILE A 72 -0.73 12.29 10.51
N SER A 73 -1.42 12.14 9.38
CA SER A 73 -2.83 11.78 9.34
C SER A 73 -3.13 10.78 8.25
N VAL A 74 -4.24 10.05 8.36
CA VAL A 74 -4.75 9.24 7.25
C VAL A 74 -5.29 10.18 6.18
N LEU A 75 -4.74 10.09 4.98
CA LEU A 75 -5.05 10.97 3.87
C LEU A 75 -5.26 10.18 2.58
N GLN A 76 -5.88 10.85 1.61
CA GLN A 76 -6.19 10.32 0.29
C GLN A 76 -5.38 11.08 -0.76
N GLU A 77 -4.66 10.35 -1.61
CA GLU A 77 -3.76 10.91 -2.62
C GLU A 77 -3.84 10.12 -3.93
N ASN A 78 -3.42 10.74 -5.03
CA ASN A 78 -3.27 10.07 -6.31
C ASN A 78 -1.78 9.79 -6.54
N ILE A 79 -1.44 8.56 -6.88
CA ILE A 79 -0.08 8.16 -7.26
C ILE A 79 -0.09 7.60 -8.68
N THR A 80 0.95 7.93 -9.44
CA THR A 80 1.13 7.43 -10.81
C THR A 80 2.22 6.36 -10.82
N LEU A 81 1.85 5.17 -11.28
CA LEU A 81 2.74 4.03 -11.46
C LEU A 81 3.16 3.97 -12.92
N ASP A 82 4.46 3.95 -13.18
CA ASP A 82 5.03 3.90 -14.52
C ASP A 82 6.21 2.91 -14.59
N SER A 83 6.69 2.64 -15.78
CA SER A 83 7.78 1.67 -16.00
C SER A 83 9.07 2.04 -15.28
N THR A 84 9.33 3.32 -15.03
CA THR A 84 10.55 3.78 -14.36
C THR A 84 10.50 3.50 -12.86
N ASN A 85 9.37 3.79 -12.21
CA ASN A 85 9.24 3.64 -10.76
C ASN A 85 8.94 2.19 -10.34
N THR A 86 8.32 1.39 -11.21
CA THR A 86 8.05 -0.03 -10.99
C THR A 86 9.26 -0.92 -11.25
N ALA A 87 10.08 -0.64 -12.28
CA ALA A 87 11.22 -1.48 -12.66
C ALA A 87 12.37 -1.46 -11.64
N ASN A 88 12.54 -0.35 -10.92
CA ASN A 88 13.64 -0.19 -9.95
C ASN A 88 13.37 -0.89 -8.60
N GLY A 89 12.30 -1.69 -8.52
CA GLY A 89 11.92 -2.37 -7.29
C GLY A 89 11.50 -1.43 -6.17
N HIS A 90 11.20 -0.16 -6.47
CA HIS A 90 10.74 0.81 -5.47
C HIS A 90 9.30 0.55 -5.03
N PHE A 91 8.53 -0.22 -5.80
CA PHE A 91 7.17 -0.62 -5.42
C PHE A 91 7.04 -2.14 -5.25
N ARG A 92 6.25 -2.54 -4.27
CA ARG A 92 5.86 -3.92 -4.04
C ARG A 92 4.36 -4.03 -3.84
N LEU A 93 3.81 -5.18 -4.19
CA LEU A 93 2.42 -5.57 -3.98
C LEU A 93 2.33 -6.60 -2.87
N TYR A 94 1.37 -6.40 -1.96
CA TYR A 94 1.00 -7.41 -0.97
C TYR A 94 0.09 -8.44 -1.62
N ARG A 95 0.51 -9.71 -1.63
CA ARG A 95 -0.29 -10.85 -2.06
C ARG A 95 -0.78 -11.61 -0.84
N PHE A 96 -2.06 -11.46 -0.53
CA PHE A 96 -2.66 -12.04 0.66
C PHE A 96 -3.23 -13.45 0.42
N ASN A 97 -3.30 -14.25 1.48
CA ASN A 97 -4.23 -15.37 1.51
C ASN A 97 -5.67 -14.85 1.63
N LEU A 98 -6.54 -15.23 0.70
CA LEU A 98 -7.91 -14.71 0.65
C LEU A 98 -8.74 -15.11 1.88
N ALA A 99 -8.44 -16.24 2.51
CA ALA A 99 -9.13 -16.67 3.73
C ALA A 99 -8.86 -15.73 4.93
N ASP A 100 -7.78 -14.96 4.87
CA ASP A 100 -7.37 -14.02 5.91
C ASP A 100 -7.84 -12.58 5.64
N CYS A 101 -8.50 -12.34 4.50
CA CYS A 101 -8.89 -11.00 4.06
C CYS A 101 -10.36 -10.71 4.30
N ARG A 102 -10.64 -9.45 4.63
CA ARG A 102 -11.97 -8.86 4.41
C ARG A 102 -12.24 -8.70 2.91
N PRO A 103 -13.52 -8.63 2.50
CA PRO A 103 -13.88 -8.19 1.16
C PRO A 103 -13.24 -6.86 0.78
N ASP A 104 -13.00 -6.67 -0.53
CA ASP A 104 -12.37 -5.48 -1.09
C ASP A 104 -13.16 -4.20 -0.74
N GLU A 105 -14.50 -4.25 -0.84
CA GLU A 105 -15.38 -3.13 -0.51
C GLU A 105 -15.32 -2.74 0.98
N GLU A 106 -15.30 -3.74 1.86
CA GLU A 106 -15.19 -3.51 3.30
C GLU A 106 -13.82 -2.93 3.66
N THR A 107 -12.75 -3.46 3.05
CA THR A 107 -11.38 -2.96 3.19
C THR A 107 -11.30 -1.47 2.87
N VAL A 108 -11.86 -1.06 1.73
CA VAL A 108 -11.86 0.34 1.29
C VAL A 108 -12.75 1.21 2.17
N LYS A 109 -13.91 0.71 2.59
CA LYS A 109 -14.80 1.43 3.52
C LYS A 109 -14.09 1.74 4.83
N LEU A 110 -13.45 0.76 5.46
CA LEU A 110 -12.69 0.94 6.70
C LEU A 110 -11.57 1.98 6.54
N ALA A 111 -10.89 1.98 5.39
CA ALA A 111 -9.85 2.97 5.11
C ALA A 111 -10.42 4.39 4.97
N ARG A 112 -11.55 4.54 4.27
CA ARG A 112 -12.25 5.82 4.08
C ARG A 112 -12.77 6.40 5.40
N ASP A 113 -13.36 5.56 6.25
CA ASP A 113 -13.92 5.98 7.55
C ASP A 113 -12.85 6.53 8.50
N ARG A 114 -11.56 6.24 8.23
CA ARG A 114 -10.42 6.69 9.04
C ARG A 114 -9.71 7.92 8.47
N ILE A 115 -10.14 8.47 7.32
CA ILE A 115 -9.53 9.67 6.76
C ILE A 115 -9.59 10.82 7.80
N GLY A 116 -8.43 11.45 8.04
CA GLY A 116 -8.25 12.49 9.04
C GLY A 116 -7.81 12.00 10.42
N GLU A 117 -7.75 10.68 10.67
CA GLU A 117 -7.20 10.13 11.93
C GLU A 117 -5.73 10.56 12.11
N THR A 118 -5.38 11.06 13.30
CA THR A 118 -4.03 11.57 13.63
C THR A 118 -3.30 10.77 14.73
N ASP A 119 -3.81 9.60 15.15
CA ASP A 119 -3.19 8.77 16.21
C ASP A 119 -2.02 7.93 15.68
N HIS A 120 -1.22 8.51 14.79
CA HIS A 120 -0.06 7.84 14.21
C HIS A 120 1.02 7.59 15.25
N ARG A 121 1.51 6.35 15.35
CA ARG A 121 2.58 5.95 16.28
C ARG A 121 3.63 5.09 15.60
N MET A 122 4.89 5.49 15.72
CA MET A 122 6.03 4.83 15.03
C MET A 122 6.09 3.32 15.25
N LEU A 123 5.90 2.86 16.49
CA LEU A 123 6.01 1.45 16.87
C LEU A 123 4.66 0.71 16.95
N SER A 124 3.55 1.34 16.57
CA SER A 124 2.21 0.70 16.62
C SER A 124 1.33 1.15 15.46
N ASN A 125 0.40 2.08 15.68
CA ASN A 125 -0.55 2.59 14.68
C ASN A 125 0.17 3.43 13.60
N ASN A 126 1.01 2.80 12.79
CA ASN A 126 1.73 3.38 11.66
C ASN A 126 1.05 2.99 10.34
N ALA A 127 1.64 3.39 9.21
CA ALA A 127 1.09 3.10 7.88
C ALA A 127 0.88 1.60 7.63
N THR A 128 1.80 0.73 8.03
CA THR A 128 1.66 -0.73 7.87
C THR A 128 0.54 -1.29 8.75
N TYR A 129 0.48 -0.85 10.00
CA TYR A 129 -0.59 -1.25 10.91
C TYR A 129 -1.96 -0.83 10.34
N PHE A 130 -2.07 0.42 9.89
CA PHE A 130 -3.26 0.96 9.26
C PHE A 130 -3.70 0.10 8.06
N ALA A 131 -2.83 -0.08 7.06
CA ALA A 131 -3.18 -0.79 5.84
C ALA A 131 -3.60 -2.24 6.12
N LEU A 132 -2.80 -2.96 6.92
CA LEU A 132 -3.10 -4.35 7.27
C LEU A 132 -4.35 -4.49 8.14
N SER A 133 -4.59 -3.56 9.07
CA SER A 133 -5.80 -3.57 9.91
C SER A 133 -7.09 -3.38 9.10
N CYS A 134 -7.03 -2.68 7.96
CA CYS A 134 -8.17 -2.54 7.07
C CYS A 134 -8.39 -3.82 6.25
N ARG A 135 -7.31 -4.44 5.76
CA ARG A 135 -7.39 -5.58 4.83
C ARG A 135 -7.65 -6.93 5.50
N LEU A 136 -7.00 -7.21 6.62
CA LEU A 136 -7.01 -8.54 7.25
C LEU A 136 -8.14 -8.67 8.25
N THR A 137 -8.76 -9.85 8.35
CA THR A 137 -9.69 -10.14 9.45
C THR A 137 -9.03 -9.89 10.81
N ASP A 138 -9.82 -9.65 11.87
CA ASP A 138 -9.28 -9.36 13.20
C ASP A 138 -8.33 -10.48 13.68
N GLU A 139 -8.69 -11.74 13.42
CA GLU A 139 -7.85 -12.88 13.76
C GLU A 139 -6.51 -12.86 13.00
N ALA A 140 -6.54 -12.68 11.67
CA ALA A 140 -5.34 -12.67 10.85
C ALA A 140 -4.43 -11.47 11.18
N PHE A 141 -5.04 -10.31 11.43
CA PHE A 141 -4.33 -9.13 11.85
C PHE A 141 -3.66 -9.33 13.21
N ASP A 142 -4.36 -9.96 14.17
CA ASP A 142 -3.83 -10.25 15.50
C ASP A 142 -2.62 -11.20 15.47
N ARG A 143 -2.60 -12.15 14.52
CA ARG A 143 -1.45 -13.03 14.31
C ARG A 143 -0.21 -12.25 13.85
N CYS A 144 -0.35 -11.25 12.99
CA CYS A 144 0.79 -10.52 12.43
C CYS A 144 1.14 -9.20 13.13
N LYS A 145 0.21 -8.56 13.87
CA LYS A 145 0.38 -7.20 14.40
C LYS A 145 1.58 -7.02 15.34
N ARG A 146 1.97 -8.07 16.06
CA ARG A 146 3.14 -8.06 16.95
C ARG A 146 4.48 -7.93 16.22
N ASN A 147 4.49 -8.19 14.92
CA ASN A 147 5.67 -8.07 14.06
C ASN A 147 5.67 -6.77 13.23
N ILE A 148 4.55 -6.02 13.23
CA ILE A 148 4.43 -4.72 12.57
C ILE A 148 5.20 -3.68 13.40
N GLY A 149 6.16 -2.98 12.78
CA GLY A 149 7.01 -1.99 13.45
C GLY A 149 8.45 -2.44 13.73
N ARG A 150 8.79 -3.71 13.44
CA ARG A 150 10.20 -4.07 13.24
C ARG A 150 10.63 -3.44 11.92
N PHE A 151 11.32 -2.30 11.98
CA PHE A 151 11.80 -1.56 10.81
C PHE A 151 12.39 -2.52 9.78
N ARG A 152 11.72 -2.66 8.62
CA ARG A 152 12.29 -3.32 7.45
C ARG A 152 13.15 -2.27 6.75
N VAL A 153 14.36 -2.07 7.28
CA VAL A 153 15.36 -1.21 6.64
C VAL A 153 15.69 -1.82 5.29
N VAL A 154 15.67 -1.00 4.24
CA VAL A 154 16.18 -1.40 2.93
C VAL A 154 17.68 -1.63 3.08
N ASN A 155 18.13 -2.88 2.97
CA ASN A 155 19.57 -3.13 2.77
C ASN A 155 19.96 -2.49 1.43
N PRO A 156 20.93 -1.56 1.38
CA PRO A 156 21.22 -0.83 0.15
C PRO A 156 21.82 -1.66 -0.99
N ILE A 157 22.03 -2.98 -0.84
CA ILE A 157 22.73 -3.79 -1.84
C ILE A 157 22.19 -5.22 -1.82
N GLY A 158 21.75 -5.67 -3.00
CA GLY A 158 21.37 -7.03 -3.35
C GLY A 158 21.08 -7.08 -4.83
#